data_AF-A0A1G4IV31-F1
#
_entry.id   AF-A0A1G4IV31-F1
#
_cell.length_a   1.000
_cell.length_b   1.000
_cell.length_c   1.000
_cell.angle_alpha   90.00
_cell.angle_beta   90.00
_cell.angle_gamma   90.00
#
_symmetry.space_group_name_H-M   'P 1'
#
loop_
_entity.id
_entity.type
_entity.pdbx_description
1 polymer ?
#
loop_
_entity_poly.entity_id
_entity_poly.type
_entity_poly.pdbx_seq_one_letter_code
_entity_poly.pdbx_strand_id
1 'polypeptide(L)'
;MEALRAVIGAETPALGDSAINDPYEDFLEHARDHRFHADHSSIVALQQLEKKSQATRDAIESSIPPLQQYFHDMNDKFKTLTRDLSLVRGKSLEMNDRLVRNSEDLAKISPLVNDLIISPEVVSQIIEGKINGAWVENISYIRDKQEIYAKYKNGGQEVPSDFAQLSDLLSVLESLILERSKRFIVSKVKLLRDQRTVPSQRIQSQLIEVKEIFQFLAQKNFSLALELRQAYAYTIRWYYKQFFGRYMRSLTILQFVAIDSNYALGRGLSSTSQTTAERFTGYFSSAYKNSTPSDQMINDYFQIEKRLSLLTQEDNTVMVSQIAENNNSPNFLEVGFKNLNLALLDNCSVEFAFITEFFQVNGNIEDLRGILEQVFQPTFDEAMAYTKRLISPTYDMFGVLISIWISHHLQFESQRRLVPVFDDFLNGQLMLLWPKFQQLVDFQCDNLRSFPISVTSKKLSGRREESDSSGTTHELTIQFAKFLTSILMLSMTHNENIDERSEPLYNSILRIRNDFETIMTKCSKKTKSPERFLATNYTYLLNALQQNLISQERREREGNALPSLIFKETKDHLQGLVEAFSTIT
;
A
#
# COMPACT_ATOMS: atom_id res chain seq x y z
N MET A 1 -145.53 -15.14 47.71
CA MET A 1 -145.81 -16.02 48.86
C MET A 1 -144.79 -17.14 49.01
N GLU A 2 -143.47 -16.93 49.16
CA GLU A 2 -142.54 -15.82 48.92
C GLU A 2 -141.13 -16.40 49.11
N ALA A 3 -140.08 -16.06 48.36
CA ALA A 3 -140.08 -15.57 46.98
C ALA A 3 -138.89 -16.20 46.22
N LEU A 4 -138.92 -17.45 45.77
CA LEU A 4 -139.85 -18.59 45.91
C LEU A 4 -138.95 -19.86 45.89
N ARG A 5 -139.37 -21.10 46.17
CA ARG A 5 -140.70 -21.73 46.35
C ARG A 5 -141.55 -22.01 45.09
N ALA A 6 -141.12 -22.27 43.86
CA ALA A 6 -139.84 -22.29 43.11
C ALA A 6 -138.62 -23.12 43.60
N VAL A 7 -137.88 -23.56 42.58
CA VAL A 7 -136.64 -24.37 42.47
C VAL A 7 -136.55 -25.67 43.26
N ILE A 8 -137.03 -25.76 44.51
CA ILE A 8 -137.28 -27.04 45.18
C ILE A 8 -138.79 -27.12 45.44
N GLY A 9 -139.46 -27.97 44.68
CA GLY A 9 -140.93 -28.11 44.66
C GLY A 9 -141.47 -29.12 45.66
N ALA A 10 -142.76 -28.97 45.98
CA ALA A 10 -143.55 -29.67 47.02
C ALA A 10 -143.12 -29.30 48.47
N GLU A 11 -143.87 -28.51 49.26
CA GLU A 11 -145.28 -28.64 49.74
C GLU A 11 -145.43 -29.69 50.85
N THR A 12 -146.12 -29.46 51.98
CA THR A 12 -146.89 -28.30 52.49
C THR A 12 -146.96 -28.34 54.04
N PRO A 13 -147.38 -27.27 54.74
CA PRO A 13 -147.41 -27.23 56.20
C PRO A 13 -148.76 -27.60 56.83
N ALA A 14 -148.69 -28.06 58.09
CA ALA A 14 -149.63 -27.86 59.19
C ALA A 14 -151.16 -27.94 58.97
N LEU A 15 -151.75 -29.00 59.52
CA LEU A 15 -152.97 -29.11 60.36
C LEU A 15 -152.86 -30.51 60.98
N GLY A 16 -153.36 -30.87 62.16
CA GLY A 16 -154.53 -30.43 62.91
C GLY A 16 -155.06 -31.70 63.61
N ASP A 17 -155.65 -31.55 64.79
CA ASP A 17 -155.98 -32.61 65.74
C ASP A 17 -156.57 -33.96 65.26
N SER A 18 -156.40 -34.94 66.15
CA SER A 18 -157.32 -36.09 66.39
C SER A 18 -157.45 -37.19 65.32
N ALA A 19 -156.65 -38.24 65.53
CA ALA A 19 -157.10 -39.60 65.88
C ALA A 19 -158.22 -40.28 65.07
N ILE A 20 -157.96 -41.53 64.63
CA ILE A 20 -158.48 -42.79 65.23
C ILE A 20 -158.06 -43.99 64.35
N ASN A 21 -157.41 -45.00 64.95
CA ASN A 21 -157.15 -46.38 64.45
C ASN A 21 -156.37 -46.58 63.12
N ASP A 22 -155.65 -47.67 62.88
CA ASP A 22 -154.88 -48.57 63.77
C ASP A 22 -153.74 -49.20 62.90
N PRO A 23 -152.44 -49.14 63.24
CA PRO A 23 -151.38 -49.11 62.20
C PRO A 23 -150.93 -50.45 61.57
N TYR A 24 -151.63 -51.56 61.79
CA TYR A 24 -151.08 -52.89 61.49
C TYR A 24 -151.36 -53.43 60.06
N GLU A 25 -152.39 -52.93 59.37
CA GLU A 25 -152.72 -53.40 58.00
C GLU A 25 -151.80 -52.80 56.91
N ASP A 26 -151.33 -51.56 57.08
CA ASP A 26 -150.58 -50.79 56.06
C ASP A 26 -149.16 -51.35 55.79
N PHE A 27 -148.59 -52.08 56.76
CA PHE A 27 -147.24 -52.67 56.63
C PHE A 27 -147.19 -53.88 55.70
N LEU A 28 -148.31 -54.61 55.53
CA LEU A 28 -148.32 -55.87 54.78
C LEU A 28 -148.41 -55.68 53.25
N GLU A 29 -148.89 -54.54 52.76
CA GLU A 29 -148.92 -54.26 51.31
C GLU A 29 -147.56 -53.84 50.74
N HIS A 30 -146.69 -53.19 51.53
CA HIS A 30 -145.40 -52.66 51.05
C HIS A 30 -144.34 -53.74 50.71
N ALA A 31 -144.55 -55.00 51.09
CA ALA A 31 -143.53 -56.06 51.04
C ALA A 31 -143.48 -56.89 49.73
N ARG A 32 -144.17 -56.49 48.64
CA ARG A 32 -144.32 -57.35 47.44
C ARG A 32 -143.90 -56.78 46.07
N ASP A 33 -143.52 -55.51 45.92
CA ASP A 33 -143.26 -54.92 44.58
C ASP A 33 -141.84 -55.23 44.02
N HIS A 34 -141.76 -55.62 42.74
CA HIS A 34 -140.61 -56.28 42.10
C HIS A 34 -139.75 -55.31 41.23
N ARG A 35 -139.24 -54.20 41.77
CA ARG A 35 -138.52 -53.17 40.99
C ARG A 35 -137.06 -52.90 41.39
N PHE A 36 -136.46 -53.69 42.28
CA PHE A 36 -135.12 -53.44 42.82
C PHE A 36 -134.08 -54.52 42.49
N HIS A 37 -133.66 -54.58 41.22
CA HIS A 37 -132.34 -55.10 40.86
C HIS A 37 -131.59 -54.07 40.01
N ALA A 38 -130.46 -53.57 40.53
CA ALA A 38 -129.57 -52.65 39.83
C ALA A 38 -128.46 -53.44 39.11
N ASP A 39 -128.18 -53.07 37.86
CA ASP A 39 -127.33 -53.84 36.97
C ASP A 39 -125.82 -53.67 37.27
N HIS A 40 -125.07 -54.77 37.19
CA HIS A 40 -123.68 -54.87 37.70
C HIS A 40 -122.63 -54.24 36.75
N SER A 41 -123.01 -53.91 35.52
CA SER A 41 -122.11 -53.46 34.44
C SER A 41 -121.51 -52.05 34.65
N SER A 42 -122.31 -51.12 35.17
CA SER A 42 -121.93 -49.71 35.39
C SER A 42 -120.77 -49.55 36.39
N ILE A 43 -120.71 -50.43 37.39
CA ILE A 43 -119.71 -50.39 38.47
C ILE A 43 -118.34 -50.85 37.94
N VAL A 44 -118.31 -51.88 37.08
CA VAL A 44 -117.08 -52.39 36.45
C VAL A 44 -116.47 -51.35 35.50
N ALA A 45 -117.31 -50.62 34.76
CA ALA A 45 -116.86 -49.53 33.89
C ALA A 45 -116.21 -48.38 34.67
N LEU A 46 -116.80 -47.98 35.81
CA LEU A 46 -116.20 -46.97 36.71
C LEU A 46 -114.85 -47.43 37.28
N GLN A 47 -114.74 -48.67 37.76
CA GLN A 47 -113.48 -49.20 38.29
C GLN A 47 -112.37 -49.28 37.22
N GLN A 48 -112.70 -49.53 35.95
CA GLN A 48 -111.72 -49.46 34.86
C GLN A 48 -111.30 -48.02 34.53
N LEU A 49 -112.23 -47.05 34.61
CA LEU A 49 -111.94 -45.64 34.39
C LEU A 49 -111.04 -45.07 35.50
N GLU A 50 -111.32 -45.44 36.75
CA GLU A 50 -110.55 -45.05 37.94
C GLU A 50 -109.12 -45.62 37.88
N LYS A 51 -108.96 -46.91 37.57
CA LYS A 51 -107.63 -47.52 37.34
C LYS A 51 -106.85 -46.85 36.20
N LYS A 52 -107.51 -46.46 35.10
CA LYS A 52 -106.83 -45.71 34.02
C LYS A 52 -106.42 -44.31 34.47
N SER A 53 -107.28 -43.58 35.17
CA SER A 53 -107.00 -42.26 35.74
C SER A 53 -105.80 -42.31 36.68
N GLN A 54 -105.75 -43.30 37.56
CA GLN A 54 -104.67 -43.48 38.53
C GLN A 54 -103.35 -43.85 37.83
N ALA A 55 -103.36 -44.80 36.89
CA ALA A 55 -102.19 -45.13 36.08
C ALA A 55 -101.66 -43.93 35.26
N THR A 56 -102.53 -43.04 34.77
CA THR A 56 -102.09 -41.79 34.11
C THR A 56 -101.50 -40.77 35.07
N ARG A 57 -101.98 -40.70 36.32
CA ARG A 57 -101.36 -39.87 37.37
C ARG A 57 -99.97 -40.38 37.72
N ASP A 58 -99.85 -41.68 38.01
CA ASP A 58 -98.59 -42.31 38.39
C ASP A 58 -97.53 -42.17 37.26
N ALA A 59 -97.94 -42.26 35.99
CA ALA A 59 -97.05 -42.04 34.85
C ALA A 59 -96.57 -40.59 34.72
N ILE A 60 -97.43 -39.61 35.01
CA ILE A 60 -97.10 -38.17 35.00
C ILE A 60 -96.16 -37.84 36.18
N GLU A 61 -96.48 -38.33 37.37
CA GLU A 61 -95.72 -38.12 38.60
C GLU A 61 -94.35 -38.85 38.58
N SER A 62 -94.26 -39.98 37.86
CA SER A 62 -92.99 -40.66 37.58
C SER A 62 -92.12 -39.95 36.53
N SER A 63 -92.72 -39.32 35.51
CA SER A 63 -91.98 -38.80 34.35
C SER A 63 -91.51 -37.35 34.49
N ILE A 64 -92.29 -36.49 35.17
CA ILE A 64 -91.97 -35.06 35.27
C ILE A 64 -90.74 -34.76 36.16
N PRO A 65 -90.60 -35.32 37.38
CA PRO A 65 -89.44 -35.06 38.24
C PRO A 65 -88.07 -35.38 37.61
N PRO A 66 -87.83 -36.56 36.99
CA PRO A 66 -86.53 -36.85 36.39
C PRO A 66 -86.25 -35.98 35.15
N LEU A 67 -87.26 -35.58 34.38
CA LEU A 67 -87.10 -34.62 33.29
C LEU A 67 -86.71 -33.23 33.81
N GLN A 68 -87.39 -32.72 34.84
CA GLN A 68 -87.03 -31.46 35.49
C GLN A 68 -85.61 -31.50 36.08
N GLN A 69 -85.24 -32.60 36.73
CA GLN A 69 -83.92 -32.80 37.30
C GLN A 69 -82.84 -32.90 36.21
N TYR A 70 -83.10 -33.55 35.08
CA TYR A 70 -82.22 -33.57 33.91
C TYR A 70 -82.03 -32.18 33.29
N PHE A 71 -83.11 -31.40 33.13
CA PHE A 71 -83.00 -30.02 32.64
C PHE A 71 -82.26 -29.11 33.63
N HIS A 72 -82.39 -29.34 34.94
CA HIS A 72 -81.64 -28.60 35.96
C HIS A 72 -80.15 -28.94 35.92
N ASP A 73 -79.79 -30.22 35.94
CA ASP A 73 -78.41 -30.72 35.83
C ASP A 73 -77.75 -30.28 34.50
N MET A 74 -78.47 -30.35 33.38
CA MET A 74 -77.99 -29.83 32.10
C MET A 74 -77.78 -28.31 32.13
N ASN A 75 -78.70 -27.54 32.73
CA ASN A 75 -78.54 -26.09 32.88
C ASN A 75 -77.36 -25.72 33.79
N ASP A 76 -77.13 -26.47 34.88
CA ASP A 76 -76.00 -26.25 35.77
C ASP A 76 -74.67 -26.69 35.14
N LYS A 77 -74.67 -27.74 34.32
CA LYS A 77 -73.54 -28.08 33.44
C LYS A 77 -73.26 -26.98 32.41
N PHE A 78 -74.29 -26.38 31.80
CA PHE A 78 -74.11 -25.23 30.90
C PHE A 78 -73.60 -23.98 31.61
N LYS A 79 -74.08 -23.67 32.83
CA LYS A 79 -73.53 -22.58 33.66
C LYS A 79 -72.07 -22.85 34.00
N THR A 80 -71.73 -24.07 34.40
CA THR A 80 -70.36 -24.48 34.73
C THR A 80 -69.45 -24.36 33.51
N LEU A 81 -69.85 -24.91 32.37
CA LEU A 81 -69.12 -24.80 31.11
C LEU A 81 -68.98 -23.34 30.63
N THR A 82 -70.00 -22.51 30.80
CA THR A 82 -69.96 -21.08 30.44
C THR A 82 -69.02 -20.31 31.38
N ARG A 83 -69.00 -20.65 32.66
CA ARG A 83 -68.06 -20.10 33.65
C ARG A 83 -66.63 -20.54 33.36
N ASP A 84 -66.43 -21.80 32.96
CA ASP A 84 -65.10 -22.31 32.62
C ASP A 84 -64.62 -21.74 31.28
N LEU A 85 -65.51 -21.54 30.30
CA LEU A 85 -65.22 -20.82 29.06
C LEU A 85 -64.89 -19.35 29.32
N SER A 86 -65.58 -18.67 30.24
CA SER A 86 -65.28 -17.28 30.58
C SER A 86 -63.97 -17.16 31.39
N LEU A 87 -63.64 -18.13 32.25
CA LEU A 87 -62.34 -18.24 32.91
C LEU A 87 -61.20 -18.51 31.91
N VAL A 88 -61.39 -19.43 30.96
CA VAL A 88 -60.42 -19.70 29.88
C VAL A 88 -60.25 -18.48 28.98
N ARG A 89 -61.34 -17.79 28.62
CA ARG A 89 -61.29 -16.55 27.84
C ARG A 89 -60.59 -15.42 28.60
N GLY A 90 -60.88 -15.26 29.90
CA GLY A 90 -60.21 -14.30 30.76
C GLY A 90 -58.71 -14.57 30.88
N LYS A 91 -58.33 -15.83 31.14
CA LYS A 91 -56.93 -16.26 31.19
C LYS A 91 -56.20 -16.14 29.85
N SER A 92 -56.90 -16.37 28.74
CA SER A 92 -56.36 -16.17 27.38
C SER A 92 -56.12 -14.69 27.08
N LEU A 93 -57.05 -13.81 27.46
CA LEU A 93 -56.87 -12.36 27.35
C LEU A 93 -55.72 -11.85 28.24
N GLU A 94 -55.62 -12.34 29.48
CA GLU A 94 -54.52 -12.03 30.40
C GLU A 94 -53.17 -12.53 29.86
N MET A 95 -53.12 -13.74 29.30
CA MET A 95 -51.92 -14.30 28.68
C MET A 95 -51.52 -13.52 27.42
N ASN A 96 -52.48 -13.07 26.61
CA ASN A 96 -52.23 -12.22 25.45
C ASN A 96 -51.70 -10.84 25.88
N ASP A 97 -52.29 -10.23 26.90
CA ASP A 97 -51.83 -8.96 27.50
C ASP A 97 -50.40 -9.07 28.07
N ARG A 98 -50.10 -10.18 28.77
CA ARG A 98 -48.73 -10.52 29.21
C ARG A 98 -47.77 -10.74 28.03
N LEU A 99 -48.20 -11.37 26.94
CA LEU A 99 -47.38 -11.57 25.73
C LEU A 99 -47.08 -10.24 25.03
N VAL A 100 -48.05 -9.34 24.93
CA VAL A 100 -47.85 -7.99 24.36
C VAL A 100 -46.86 -7.20 25.20
N ARG A 101 -47.04 -7.12 26.54
CA ARG A 101 -46.07 -6.44 27.42
C ARG A 101 -44.67 -7.03 27.33
N ASN A 102 -44.55 -8.36 27.36
CA ASN A 102 -43.25 -9.03 27.23
C ASN A 102 -42.62 -8.74 25.86
N SER A 103 -43.41 -8.71 24.78
CA SER A 103 -42.92 -8.30 23.45
C SER A 103 -42.44 -6.84 23.42
N GLU A 104 -43.15 -5.92 24.09
CA GLU A 104 -42.76 -4.50 24.18
C GLU A 104 -41.49 -4.31 25.02
N ASP A 105 -41.33 -5.07 26.10
CA ASP A 105 -40.12 -5.01 26.94
C ASP A 105 -38.93 -5.70 26.28
N LEU A 106 -39.13 -6.84 25.59
CA LEU A 106 -38.11 -7.46 24.75
C LEU A 106 -37.68 -6.56 23.59
N ALA A 107 -38.59 -5.76 23.02
CA ALA A 107 -38.24 -4.78 21.98
C ALA A 107 -37.33 -3.65 22.51
N LYS A 108 -37.38 -3.32 23.81
CA LYS A 108 -36.47 -2.36 24.47
C LYS A 108 -35.15 -3.02 24.88
N ILE A 109 -35.19 -4.26 25.37
CA ILE A 109 -34.03 -4.99 25.90
C ILE A 109 -33.15 -5.54 24.77
N SER A 110 -33.74 -6.04 23.67
CA SER A 110 -33.01 -6.61 22.53
C SER A 110 -31.92 -5.71 21.94
N PRO A 111 -32.17 -4.42 21.60
CA PRO A 111 -31.11 -3.52 21.13
C PRO A 111 -30.02 -3.32 22.19
N LEU A 112 -30.40 -3.05 23.45
CA LEU A 112 -29.44 -2.88 24.55
C LEU A 112 -28.52 -4.12 24.71
N VAL A 113 -29.08 -5.32 24.62
CA VAL A 113 -28.32 -6.58 24.73
C VAL A 113 -27.38 -6.76 23.53
N ASN A 114 -27.83 -6.50 22.30
CA ASN A 114 -26.98 -6.59 21.11
C ASN A 114 -25.84 -5.54 21.12
N ASP A 115 -26.14 -4.34 21.60
CA ASP A 115 -25.18 -3.23 21.67
C ASP A 115 -24.13 -3.44 22.78
N LEU A 116 -24.51 -4.01 23.92
CA LEU A 116 -23.57 -4.28 25.02
C LEU A 116 -22.82 -5.63 24.90
N ILE A 117 -23.39 -6.67 24.27
CA ILE A 117 -22.72 -7.98 24.14
C ILE A 117 -21.40 -7.85 23.35
N ILE A 118 -20.34 -8.39 23.95
CA ILE A 118 -19.04 -8.65 23.32
C ILE A 118 -18.99 -10.16 23.05
N SER A 119 -18.77 -10.58 21.80
CA SER A 119 -18.70 -12.02 21.47
C SER A 119 -17.50 -12.69 22.15
N PRO A 120 -17.68 -13.84 22.84
CA PRO A 120 -16.58 -14.56 23.47
C PRO A 120 -15.58 -15.15 22.45
N GLU A 121 -16.01 -15.33 21.19
CA GLU A 121 -15.12 -15.73 20.10
C GLU A 121 -14.11 -14.63 19.77
N VAL A 122 -14.55 -13.36 19.76
CA VAL A 122 -13.68 -12.19 19.54
C VAL A 122 -12.65 -12.09 20.68
N VAL A 123 -13.10 -12.26 21.93
CA VAL A 123 -12.20 -12.31 23.11
C VAL A 123 -11.15 -13.41 22.95
N SER A 124 -11.56 -14.62 22.56
CA SER A 124 -10.66 -15.76 22.34
C SER A 124 -9.67 -15.49 21.19
N GLN A 125 -10.11 -14.87 20.09
CA GLN A 125 -9.23 -14.49 18.97
C GLN A 125 -8.23 -13.39 19.35
N ILE A 126 -8.59 -12.47 20.25
CA ILE A 126 -7.67 -11.44 20.75
C ILE A 126 -6.56 -12.07 21.59
N ILE A 127 -6.90 -13.02 22.47
CA ILE A 127 -5.96 -13.75 23.32
C ILE A 127 -5.06 -14.67 22.48
N GLU A 128 -5.65 -15.66 21.78
CA GLU A 128 -4.94 -16.80 21.20
C GLU A 128 -4.75 -16.74 19.68
N GLY A 129 -5.46 -15.86 18.97
CA GLY A 129 -5.44 -15.80 17.51
C GLY A 129 -4.06 -15.49 16.92
N LYS A 130 -3.93 -15.52 15.59
CA LYS A 130 -2.74 -15.01 14.88
C LYS A 130 -2.97 -13.55 14.47
N ILE A 131 -1.93 -12.72 14.54
CA ILE A 131 -2.02 -11.33 14.10
C ILE A 131 -1.92 -11.29 12.57
N ASN A 132 -3.10 -11.23 11.95
CA ASN A 132 -3.36 -11.09 10.52
C ASN A 132 -4.37 -9.94 10.32
N GLY A 133 -4.78 -9.61 9.09
CA GLY A 133 -5.84 -8.63 8.81
C GLY A 133 -7.16 -8.88 9.60
N ALA A 134 -7.60 -10.13 9.73
CA ALA A 134 -8.78 -10.46 10.56
C ALA A 134 -8.60 -10.15 12.07
N TRP A 135 -7.36 -10.04 12.57
CA TRP A 135 -7.11 -9.58 13.94
C TRP A 135 -7.25 -8.06 14.08
N VAL A 136 -7.06 -7.31 12.98
CA VAL A 136 -7.31 -5.86 12.93
C VAL A 136 -8.81 -5.57 13.00
N GLU A 137 -9.65 -6.37 12.34
CA GLU A 137 -11.12 -6.27 12.44
C GLU A 137 -11.61 -6.43 13.89
N ASN A 138 -10.93 -7.23 14.71
CA ASN A 138 -11.21 -7.32 16.14
C ASN A 138 -10.86 -6.04 16.92
N ILE A 139 -9.89 -5.24 16.45
CA ILE A 139 -9.55 -3.93 17.03
C ILE A 139 -10.61 -2.89 16.66
N SER A 140 -11.04 -2.85 15.39
CA SER A 140 -12.11 -1.94 14.96
C SER A 140 -13.42 -2.28 15.67
N TYR A 141 -13.80 -3.56 15.77
CA TYR A 141 -14.94 -4.01 16.57
C TYR A 141 -14.88 -3.52 18.03
N ILE A 142 -13.72 -3.61 18.68
CA ILE A 142 -13.57 -3.10 20.06
C ILE A 142 -13.63 -1.58 20.12
N ARG A 143 -13.03 -0.85 19.17
CA ARG A 143 -13.15 0.62 19.10
C ARG A 143 -14.61 1.05 18.94
N ASP A 144 -15.36 0.36 18.09
CA ASP A 144 -16.76 0.68 17.83
C ASP A 144 -17.63 0.36 19.07
N LYS A 145 -17.34 -0.75 19.78
CA LYS A 145 -17.90 -1.03 21.11
C LYS A 145 -17.50 0.03 22.15
N GLN A 146 -16.27 0.56 22.13
CA GLN A 146 -15.87 1.67 23.01
C GLN A 146 -16.70 2.93 22.78
N GLU A 147 -16.98 3.28 21.52
CA GLU A 147 -17.83 4.42 21.19
C GLU A 147 -19.28 4.21 21.65
N ILE A 148 -19.80 2.99 21.49
CA ILE A 148 -21.14 2.60 21.98
C ILE A 148 -21.22 2.73 23.51
N TYR A 149 -20.26 2.17 24.26
CA TYR A 149 -20.22 2.28 25.73
C TYR A 149 -20.05 3.73 26.20
N ALA A 150 -19.31 4.56 25.48
CA ALA A 150 -19.21 6.00 25.75
C ALA A 150 -20.53 6.75 25.53
N LYS A 151 -21.31 6.38 24.50
CA LYS A 151 -22.65 6.92 24.25
C LYS A 151 -23.63 6.56 25.37
N TYR A 152 -23.64 5.32 25.85
CA TYR A 152 -24.47 4.94 27.01
C TYR A 152 -24.08 5.67 28.30
N LYS A 153 -22.77 5.80 28.56
CA LYS A 153 -22.26 6.50 29.75
C LYS A 153 -22.61 7.99 29.77
N ASN A 154 -22.64 8.64 28.61
CA ASN A 154 -22.96 10.07 28.49
C ASN A 154 -24.47 10.34 28.25
N GLY A 155 -25.22 9.36 27.73
CA GLY A 155 -26.62 9.50 27.34
C GLY A 155 -27.65 9.37 28.47
N GLY A 156 -27.22 9.02 29.69
CA GLY A 156 -28.09 8.99 30.87
C GLY A 156 -29.20 7.93 30.84
N GLN A 157 -29.06 6.89 30.01
CA GLN A 157 -29.98 5.75 29.99
C GLN A 157 -29.72 4.80 31.17
N GLU A 158 -30.73 4.03 31.57
CA GLU A 158 -30.58 3.01 32.63
C GLU A 158 -29.55 1.95 32.21
N VAL A 159 -28.45 1.89 32.94
CA VAL A 159 -27.34 0.97 32.66
C VAL A 159 -27.49 -0.32 33.45
N PRO A 160 -27.31 -1.50 32.84
CA PRO A 160 -27.32 -2.78 33.57
C PRO A 160 -26.25 -2.82 34.68
N SER A 161 -26.51 -3.58 35.75
CA SER A 161 -25.55 -3.73 36.86
C SER A 161 -24.19 -4.26 36.41
N ASP A 162 -24.15 -5.03 35.34
CA ASP A 162 -22.94 -5.63 34.78
C ASP A 162 -22.12 -4.65 33.92
N PHE A 163 -22.64 -3.45 33.63
CA PHE A 163 -21.96 -2.44 32.81
C PHE A 163 -20.58 -2.04 33.37
N ALA A 164 -20.43 -2.01 34.69
CA ALA A 164 -19.14 -1.78 35.33
C ALA A 164 -18.13 -2.90 34.99
N GLN A 165 -18.55 -4.16 35.12
CA GLN A 165 -17.70 -5.32 34.82
C GLN A 165 -17.38 -5.43 33.32
N LEU A 166 -18.32 -5.07 32.45
CA LEU A 166 -18.13 -5.04 31.00
C LEU A 166 -17.21 -3.88 30.57
N SER A 167 -17.31 -2.72 31.22
CA SER A 167 -16.37 -1.60 31.05
C SER A 167 -14.96 -1.99 31.49
N ASP A 168 -14.83 -2.68 32.62
CA ASP A 168 -13.55 -3.18 33.12
C ASP A 168 -12.97 -4.24 32.17
N LEU A 169 -13.77 -5.22 31.72
CA LEU A 169 -13.37 -6.21 30.71
C LEU A 169 -12.87 -5.54 29.43
N LEU A 170 -13.57 -4.52 28.94
CA LEU A 170 -13.19 -3.77 27.75
C LEU A 170 -11.89 -2.98 27.94
N SER A 171 -11.60 -2.48 29.15
CA SER A 171 -10.29 -1.89 29.49
C SER A 171 -9.16 -2.93 29.54
N VAL A 172 -9.45 -4.13 30.04
CA VAL A 172 -8.50 -5.26 30.06
C VAL A 172 -8.18 -5.72 28.64
N LEU A 173 -9.21 -5.86 27.78
CA LEU A 173 -9.05 -6.21 26.36
C LEU A 173 -8.21 -5.17 25.61
N GLU A 174 -8.42 -3.88 25.87
CA GLU A 174 -7.58 -2.81 25.32
C GLU A 174 -6.11 -2.96 25.75
N SER A 175 -5.85 -3.18 27.05
CA SER A 175 -4.49 -3.36 27.56
C SER A 175 -3.79 -4.58 26.94
N LEU A 176 -4.54 -5.67 26.73
CA LEU A 176 -4.07 -6.89 26.09
C LEU A 176 -3.76 -6.69 24.60
N ILE A 177 -4.64 -6.01 23.85
CA ILE A 177 -4.39 -5.63 22.45
C ILE A 177 -3.10 -4.82 22.35
N LEU A 178 -2.91 -3.85 23.24
CA LEU A 178 -1.75 -2.97 23.24
C LEU A 178 -0.45 -3.73 23.55
N GLU A 179 -0.45 -4.60 24.57
CA GLU A 179 0.71 -5.43 24.89
C GLU A 179 1.06 -6.37 23.74
N ARG A 180 0.05 -7.04 23.18
CA ARG A 180 0.22 -8.04 22.12
C ARG A 180 0.69 -7.40 20.80
N SER A 181 0.16 -6.22 20.47
CA SER A 181 0.62 -5.35 19.38
C SER A 181 2.09 -4.96 19.54
N LYS A 182 2.47 -4.47 20.72
CA LYS A 182 3.87 -4.15 21.06
C LYS A 182 4.77 -5.39 20.89
N ARG A 183 4.39 -6.54 21.46
CA ARG A 183 5.15 -7.80 21.36
C ARG A 183 5.36 -8.21 19.89
N PHE A 184 4.36 -8.06 19.03
CA PHE A 184 4.46 -8.37 17.61
C PHE A 184 5.39 -7.42 16.84
N ILE A 185 5.22 -6.10 16.98
CA ILE A 185 6.10 -5.12 16.33
C ILE A 185 7.55 -5.35 16.78
N VAL A 186 7.80 -5.52 18.09
CA VAL A 186 9.14 -5.82 18.62
C VAL A 186 9.69 -7.15 18.08
N SER A 187 8.85 -8.17 17.87
CA SER A 187 9.27 -9.44 17.26
C SER A 187 9.69 -9.25 15.80
N LYS A 188 8.92 -8.51 14.99
CA LYS A 188 9.25 -8.19 13.60
C LYS A 188 10.51 -7.31 13.48
N VAL A 189 10.67 -6.31 14.36
CA VAL A 189 11.89 -5.48 14.45
C VAL A 189 13.10 -6.32 14.83
N LYS A 190 12.97 -7.27 15.77
CA LYS A 190 14.06 -8.23 16.06
C LYS A 190 14.39 -9.13 14.88
N LEU A 191 13.39 -9.55 14.09
CA LEU A 191 13.59 -10.39 12.91
C LEU A 191 14.38 -9.66 11.80
N LEU A 192 14.19 -8.34 11.64
CA LEU A 192 14.99 -7.50 10.72
C LEU A 192 16.49 -7.48 11.05
N ARG A 193 16.88 -7.85 12.28
CA ARG A 193 18.28 -7.94 12.70
C ARG A 193 18.93 -9.30 12.36
N ASP A 194 18.16 -10.35 12.08
CA ASP A 194 18.72 -11.65 11.68
C ASP A 194 19.03 -11.68 10.18
N GLN A 195 20.33 -11.66 9.87
CA GLN A 195 20.84 -11.60 8.50
C GLN A 195 20.57 -12.85 7.65
N ARG A 196 20.05 -13.94 8.25
CA ARG A 196 20.01 -15.26 7.61
C ARG A 196 18.66 -15.72 7.08
N THR A 197 17.56 -15.09 7.49
CA THR A 197 16.22 -15.71 7.37
C THR A 197 15.29 -15.10 6.34
N VAL A 198 15.24 -13.78 6.14
CA VAL A 198 14.26 -13.13 5.24
C VAL A 198 14.78 -11.76 4.73
N PRO A 199 14.55 -11.35 3.47
CA PRO A 199 14.71 -9.96 3.03
C PRO A 199 13.80 -8.99 3.81
N SER A 200 14.29 -7.77 4.09
CA SER A 200 13.53 -6.74 4.84
C SER A 200 12.14 -6.47 4.27
N GLN A 201 12.04 -6.37 2.94
CA GLN A 201 10.80 -6.12 2.18
C GLN A 201 9.65 -7.06 2.58
N ARG A 202 9.91 -8.36 2.75
CA ARG A 202 8.87 -9.33 3.12
C ARG A 202 8.41 -9.18 4.57
N ILE A 203 9.28 -8.68 5.45
CA ILE A 203 8.91 -8.34 6.84
C ILE A 203 8.10 -7.04 6.86
N GLN A 204 8.45 -6.07 6.00
CA GLN A 204 7.72 -4.83 5.80
C GLN A 204 6.31 -5.06 5.24
N SER A 205 6.12 -5.93 4.24
CA SER A 205 4.79 -6.32 3.75
C SER A 205 3.91 -6.88 4.87
N GLN A 206 4.45 -7.74 5.74
CA GLN A 206 3.75 -8.29 6.90
C GLN A 206 3.48 -7.28 8.02
N LEU A 207 4.08 -6.08 7.98
CA LEU A 207 3.74 -4.96 8.85
C LEU A 207 2.67 -4.08 8.19
N ILE A 208 2.76 -3.82 6.88
CA ILE A 208 1.75 -3.10 6.09
C ILE A 208 0.37 -3.78 6.17
N GLU A 209 0.31 -5.12 6.07
CA GLU A 209 -0.92 -5.93 6.27
C GLU A 209 -1.65 -5.63 7.59
N VAL A 210 -0.95 -5.03 8.56
CA VAL A 210 -1.43 -4.82 9.93
C VAL A 210 -1.24 -3.36 10.39
N LYS A 211 -1.18 -2.40 9.45
CA LYS A 211 -0.88 -0.97 9.70
C LYS A 211 -1.80 -0.28 10.72
N GLU A 212 -3.06 -0.67 10.80
CA GLU A 212 -4.03 -0.09 11.75
C GLU A 212 -3.63 -0.32 13.22
N ILE A 213 -2.84 -1.37 13.53
CA ILE A 213 -2.26 -1.55 14.88
C ILE A 213 -1.45 -0.33 15.29
N PHE A 214 -0.64 0.23 14.38
CA PHE A 214 0.21 1.36 14.73
C PHE A 214 -0.61 2.62 14.98
N GLN A 215 -1.67 2.84 14.19
CA GLN A 215 -2.61 3.95 14.38
C GLN A 215 -3.35 3.82 15.73
N PHE A 216 -3.87 2.63 16.07
CA PHE A 216 -4.51 2.36 17.36
C PHE A 216 -3.54 2.58 18.54
N LEU A 217 -2.32 2.05 18.43
CA LEU A 217 -1.28 2.20 19.45
C LEU A 217 -0.89 3.68 19.65
N ALA A 218 -0.80 4.46 18.57
CA ALA A 218 -0.52 5.89 18.63
C ALA A 218 -1.66 6.71 19.26
N GLN A 219 -2.92 6.35 19.01
CA GLN A 219 -4.09 6.99 19.64
C GLN A 219 -4.15 6.76 21.16
N LYS A 220 -3.80 5.55 21.62
CA LYS A 220 -3.85 5.20 23.05
C LYS A 220 -2.59 5.59 23.83
N ASN A 221 -1.39 5.32 23.28
CA ASN A 221 -0.11 5.54 23.94
C ASN A 221 0.95 6.07 22.96
N PHE A 222 0.86 7.37 22.64
CA PHE A 222 1.75 8.05 21.69
C PHE A 222 3.25 7.89 22.02
N SER A 223 3.65 7.93 23.30
CA SER A 223 5.06 7.72 23.70
C SER A 223 5.59 6.34 23.28
N LEU A 224 4.79 5.29 23.45
CA LEU A 224 5.17 3.94 23.05
C LEU A 224 5.24 3.80 21.52
N ALA A 225 4.36 4.48 20.79
CA ALA A 225 4.41 4.53 19.33
C ALA A 225 5.72 5.16 18.83
N LEU A 226 6.15 6.27 19.44
CA LEU A 226 7.43 6.91 19.15
C LEU A 226 8.64 6.02 19.50
N GLU A 227 8.63 5.34 20.65
CA GLU A 227 9.68 4.38 21.01
C GLU A 227 9.82 3.24 19.99
N LEU A 228 8.69 2.68 19.53
CA LEU A 228 8.67 1.62 18.51
C LEU A 228 9.14 2.13 17.14
N ARG A 229 8.70 3.33 16.72
CA ARG A 229 9.17 4.03 15.51
C ARG A 229 10.69 4.24 15.56
N GLN A 230 11.21 4.68 16.70
CA GLN A 230 12.64 4.93 16.92
C GLN A 230 13.46 3.61 16.92
N ALA A 231 12.95 2.56 17.57
CA ALA A 231 13.59 1.24 17.59
C ALA A 231 13.64 0.59 16.19
N TYR A 232 12.59 0.76 15.39
CA TYR A 232 12.58 0.39 13.98
C TYR A 232 13.65 1.17 13.20
N ALA A 233 13.65 2.51 13.30
CA ALA A 233 14.59 3.37 12.59
C ALA A 233 16.06 3.03 12.91
N TYR A 234 16.42 2.79 14.17
CA TYR A 234 17.78 2.35 14.53
C TYR A 234 18.13 0.96 14.00
N THR A 235 17.16 0.04 13.91
CA THR A 235 17.40 -1.31 13.39
C THR A 235 17.61 -1.29 11.88
N ILE A 236 16.79 -0.54 11.15
CA ILE A 236 16.93 -0.38 9.69
C ILE A 236 18.17 0.44 9.32
N ARG A 237 18.52 1.48 10.10
CA ARG A 237 19.81 2.19 9.99
C ARG A 237 21.00 1.23 10.05
N TRP A 238 20.99 0.29 11.00
CA TRP A 238 22.03 -0.74 11.11
C TRP A 238 21.99 -1.73 9.93
N TYR A 239 20.78 -2.15 9.53
CA TYR A 239 20.58 -3.05 8.39
C TYR A 239 21.19 -2.45 7.12
N TYR A 240 20.74 -1.27 6.69
CA TYR A 240 21.23 -0.65 5.46
C TYR A 240 22.73 -0.38 5.52
N LYS A 241 23.24 0.14 6.63
CA LYS A 241 24.68 0.33 6.82
C LYS A 241 25.47 -0.97 6.60
N GLN A 242 25.02 -2.08 7.19
CA GLN A 242 25.72 -3.37 7.08
C GLN A 242 25.61 -3.99 5.68
N PHE A 243 24.46 -3.89 5.02
CA PHE A 243 24.25 -4.42 3.67
C PHE A 243 24.98 -3.57 2.61
N PHE A 244 24.86 -2.24 2.66
CA PHE A 244 25.58 -1.34 1.75
C PHE A 244 27.09 -1.34 2.01
N GLY A 245 27.56 -1.46 3.26
CA GLY A 245 28.99 -1.62 3.55
C GLY A 245 29.59 -2.90 2.93
N ARG A 246 28.82 -4.01 2.91
CA ARG A 246 29.18 -5.22 2.14
C ARG A 246 29.14 -4.97 0.63
N TYR A 247 28.10 -4.30 0.14
CA TYR A 247 27.94 -4.02 -1.29
C TYR A 247 29.03 -3.12 -1.86
N MET A 248 29.38 -2.03 -1.18
CA MET A 248 30.51 -1.17 -1.52
C MET A 248 31.83 -1.96 -1.53
N ARG A 249 32.00 -2.93 -0.63
CA ARG A 249 33.17 -3.83 -0.65
C ARG A 249 33.18 -4.71 -1.91
N SER A 250 32.05 -5.33 -2.30
CA SER A 250 31.96 -6.06 -3.56
C SER A 250 32.22 -5.16 -4.78
N LEU A 251 31.74 -3.92 -4.78
CA LEU A 251 32.01 -2.94 -5.84
C LEU A 251 33.49 -2.50 -5.88
N THR A 252 34.22 -2.50 -4.76
CA THR A 252 35.69 -2.29 -4.77
C THR A 252 36.50 -3.50 -5.26
N ILE A 253 35.91 -4.69 -5.37
CA ILE A 253 36.56 -5.88 -5.93
C ILE A 253 36.41 -5.91 -7.47
N LEU A 254 35.40 -5.23 -8.00
CA LEU A 254 35.15 -5.08 -9.44
C LEU A 254 36.40 -4.55 -10.16
N GLN A 255 36.77 -5.18 -11.29
CA GLN A 255 37.97 -4.82 -12.02
C GLN A 255 37.75 -3.54 -12.85
N PHE A 256 38.13 -2.40 -12.27
CA PHE A 256 38.15 -1.12 -12.95
C PHE A 256 39.36 -1.00 -13.89
N VAL A 257 39.14 -0.47 -15.10
CA VAL A 257 40.22 -0.08 -16.02
C VAL A 257 41.01 1.08 -15.40
N ALA A 258 42.29 0.84 -15.10
CA ALA A 258 43.17 1.85 -14.50
C ALA A 258 43.58 2.90 -15.55
N ILE A 259 42.96 4.08 -15.46
CA ILE A 259 43.24 5.24 -16.32
C ILE A 259 44.12 6.21 -15.54
N ASP A 260 45.40 6.23 -15.91
CA ASP A 260 46.47 7.01 -15.29
C ASP A 260 46.87 8.24 -16.13
N SER A 261 47.95 8.92 -15.74
CA SER A 261 48.46 10.11 -16.42
C SER A 261 48.92 9.88 -17.87
N ASN A 262 49.04 8.63 -18.35
CA ASN A 262 49.43 8.33 -19.73
C ASN A 262 48.28 8.57 -20.73
N TYR A 263 47.03 8.69 -20.26
CA TYR A 263 45.84 8.96 -21.08
C TYR A 263 45.62 10.48 -21.35
N ALA A 264 46.70 11.25 -21.37
CA ALA A 264 46.69 12.67 -21.72
C ALA A 264 46.64 12.91 -23.24
N LEU A 265 46.02 14.01 -23.67
CA LEU A 265 46.07 14.45 -25.07
C LEU A 265 47.53 14.66 -25.51
N GLY A 266 47.90 14.13 -26.67
CA GLY A 266 49.25 14.15 -27.21
C GLY A 266 50.12 12.93 -26.84
N ARG A 267 49.65 12.05 -25.94
CA ARG A 267 50.24 10.73 -25.70
C ARG A 267 49.57 9.66 -26.58
N GLY A 268 50.26 8.54 -26.85
CA GLY A 268 49.75 7.48 -27.74
C GLY A 268 49.78 7.81 -29.24
N LEU A 269 50.58 8.79 -29.66
CA LEU A 269 50.82 9.16 -31.07
C LEU A 269 52.02 8.38 -31.61
N SER A 270 51.97 7.93 -32.87
CA SER A 270 53.10 7.24 -33.54
C SER A 270 54.39 8.06 -33.53
N SER A 271 54.26 9.40 -33.56
CA SER A 271 55.36 10.37 -33.47
C SER A 271 55.91 10.57 -32.04
N THR A 272 55.10 10.32 -31.00
CA THR A 272 55.52 10.35 -29.58
C THR A 272 56.11 8.99 -29.19
N SER A 273 57.15 8.57 -29.91
CA SER A 273 57.95 7.41 -29.52
C SER A 273 58.52 7.62 -28.11
N GLN A 274 58.23 6.68 -27.20
CA GLN A 274 58.74 6.66 -25.82
C GLN A 274 60.17 7.18 -25.74
N THR A 275 60.39 8.21 -24.92
CA THR A 275 61.73 8.73 -24.71
C THR A 275 62.62 7.65 -24.11
N THR A 276 63.93 7.72 -24.38
CA THR A 276 64.91 6.78 -23.80
C THR A 276 64.90 6.82 -22.27
N ALA A 277 64.48 7.94 -21.66
CA ALA A 277 64.25 8.07 -20.23
C ALA A 277 63.04 7.25 -19.73
N GLU A 278 61.89 7.33 -20.40
CA GLU A 278 60.68 6.55 -20.06
C GLU A 278 60.92 5.03 -20.20
N ARG A 279 61.76 4.63 -21.17
CA ARG A 279 62.22 3.23 -21.28
C ARG A 279 63.14 2.83 -20.11
N PHE A 280 64.04 3.71 -19.69
CA PHE A 280 64.94 3.44 -18.57
C PHE A 280 64.19 3.31 -17.24
N THR A 281 63.20 4.16 -16.97
CA THR A 281 62.37 4.05 -15.76
C THR A 281 61.61 2.72 -15.69
N GLY A 282 61.15 2.20 -16.83
CA GLY A 282 60.49 0.89 -16.92
C GLY A 282 61.37 -0.32 -16.54
N TYR A 283 62.70 -0.21 -16.68
CA TYR A 283 63.63 -1.25 -16.23
C TYR A 283 63.89 -1.21 -14.71
N PHE A 284 63.77 -0.05 -14.06
CA PHE A 284 63.98 0.09 -12.62
C PHE A 284 62.69 -0.09 -11.78
N SER A 285 61.50 0.00 -12.39
CA SER A 285 60.21 -0.08 -11.69
C SER A 285 59.60 -1.49 -11.59
N SER A 286 60.39 -2.55 -11.69
CA SER A 286 59.93 -3.96 -11.73
C SER A 286 59.16 -4.46 -10.48
N ALA A 287 58.97 -3.62 -9.45
CA ALA A 287 58.20 -3.95 -8.25
C ALA A 287 56.68 -3.72 -8.40
N TYR A 288 56.21 -2.97 -9.41
CA TYR A 288 54.79 -2.69 -9.63
C TYR A 288 54.39 -2.97 -11.08
N LYS A 289 53.42 -3.87 -11.28
CA LYS A 289 52.89 -4.28 -12.59
C LYS A 289 51.96 -3.22 -13.23
N ASN A 290 52.41 -1.97 -13.35
CA ASN A 290 51.76 -1.01 -14.24
C ASN A 290 52.33 -1.19 -15.64
N SER A 291 51.70 -2.07 -16.44
CA SER A 291 51.99 -2.16 -17.87
C SER A 291 51.70 -0.82 -18.53
N THR A 292 52.71 -0.20 -19.15
CA THR A 292 52.51 1.01 -19.96
C THR A 292 51.43 0.74 -21.01
N PRO A 293 50.36 1.56 -21.09
CA PRO A 293 49.25 1.29 -22.00
C PRO A 293 49.69 1.33 -23.46
N SER A 294 49.11 0.45 -24.28
CA SER A 294 49.31 0.44 -25.73
C SER A 294 48.68 1.68 -26.37
N ASP A 295 49.29 2.21 -27.44
CA ASP A 295 48.73 3.31 -28.24
C ASP A 295 47.28 3.03 -28.68
N GLN A 296 46.94 1.77 -28.93
CA GLN A 296 45.57 1.34 -29.25
C GLN A 296 44.61 1.54 -28.07
N MET A 297 45.00 1.20 -26.84
CA MET A 297 44.16 1.38 -25.65
C MET A 297 43.92 2.86 -25.34
N ILE A 298 44.93 3.70 -25.56
CA ILE A 298 44.79 5.16 -25.47
C ILE A 298 43.84 5.67 -26.55
N ASN A 299 43.91 5.14 -27.78
CA ASN A 299 43.03 5.56 -28.87
C ASN A 299 41.56 5.14 -28.66
N ASP A 300 41.34 3.94 -28.15
CA ASP A 300 40.01 3.39 -27.83
C ASP A 300 39.37 4.13 -26.64
N TYR A 301 40.16 4.57 -25.65
CA TYR A 301 39.67 5.38 -24.53
C TYR A 301 38.96 6.67 -24.97
N PHE A 302 39.44 7.32 -26.05
CA PHE A 302 38.81 8.52 -26.62
C PHE A 302 37.53 8.23 -27.44
N GLN A 303 37.06 6.98 -27.52
CA GLN A 303 35.84 6.59 -28.24
C GLN A 303 34.74 6.17 -27.27
N ILE A 304 33.85 7.10 -26.93
CA ILE A 304 32.92 6.92 -25.81
C ILE A 304 31.63 6.16 -26.14
N GLU A 305 31.34 5.88 -27.41
CA GLU A 305 30.06 5.30 -27.85
C GLU A 305 29.66 4.01 -27.10
N LYS A 306 30.64 3.16 -26.75
CA LYS A 306 30.41 1.92 -25.99
C LYS A 306 30.21 2.13 -24.49
N ARG A 307 30.58 3.30 -23.96
CA ARG A 307 30.37 3.70 -22.55
C ARG A 307 29.06 4.47 -22.40
N LEU A 308 28.66 5.23 -23.43
CA LEU A 308 27.40 5.97 -23.49
C LEU A 308 26.16 5.06 -23.36
N SER A 309 26.25 3.79 -23.77
CA SER A 309 25.15 2.83 -23.59
C SER A 309 24.71 2.67 -22.13
N LEU A 310 25.56 2.97 -21.14
CA LEU A 310 25.17 2.96 -19.72
C LEU A 310 24.19 4.08 -19.33
N LEU A 311 24.18 5.19 -20.09
CA LEU A 311 23.21 6.28 -19.99
C LEU A 311 21.95 6.01 -20.83
N THR A 312 22.09 5.32 -21.97
CA THR A 312 20.98 5.06 -22.91
C THR A 312 20.20 3.76 -22.61
N GLN A 313 20.79 2.78 -21.90
CA GLN A 313 20.09 1.55 -21.53
C GLN A 313 19.05 1.83 -20.44
N GLU A 314 17.77 1.68 -20.80
CA GLU A 314 16.60 1.71 -19.91
C GLU A 314 16.63 0.62 -18.82
N ASP A 315 17.52 -0.38 -18.95
CA ASP A 315 17.80 -1.39 -17.94
C ASP A 315 18.43 -0.79 -16.67
N ASN A 316 17.61 -0.13 -15.86
CA ASN A 316 17.91 0.31 -14.49
C ASN A 316 17.96 -0.89 -13.51
N THR A 317 18.62 -1.98 -13.90
CA THR A 317 18.81 -3.15 -13.03
C THR A 317 20.12 -3.03 -12.27
N VAL A 318 20.03 -3.09 -10.94
CA VAL A 318 21.17 -3.02 -10.03
C VAL A 318 21.98 -4.32 -10.09
N MET A 319 23.30 -4.22 -10.30
CA MET A 319 24.22 -5.35 -10.23
C MET A 319 24.27 -5.92 -8.80
N VAL A 320 23.89 -7.19 -8.64
CA VAL A 320 23.95 -7.92 -7.36
C VAL A 320 25.40 -8.15 -6.92
N SER A 321 25.69 -8.08 -5.61
CA SER A 321 27.05 -8.26 -5.04
C SER A 321 27.81 -9.48 -5.56
N GLN A 322 27.13 -10.63 -5.70
CA GLN A 322 27.73 -11.88 -6.20
C GLN A 322 28.14 -11.80 -7.68
N ILE A 323 27.43 -11.00 -8.47
CA ILE A 323 27.78 -10.74 -9.87
C ILE A 323 28.97 -9.79 -9.91
N ALA A 324 28.98 -8.74 -9.08
CA ALA A 324 30.09 -7.79 -8.98
C ALA A 324 31.42 -8.47 -8.60
N GLU A 325 31.41 -9.41 -7.65
CA GLU A 325 32.62 -10.14 -7.22
C GLU A 325 33.17 -11.12 -8.28
N ASN A 326 32.30 -11.68 -9.13
CA ASN A 326 32.68 -12.66 -10.16
C ASN A 326 32.83 -12.05 -11.57
N ASN A 327 32.66 -10.73 -11.71
CA ASN A 327 32.72 -10.07 -13.01
C ASN A 327 34.19 -9.85 -13.45
N ASN A 328 34.65 -10.68 -14.39
CA ASN A 328 35.97 -10.58 -15.00
C ASN A 328 36.02 -9.66 -16.25
N SER A 329 34.95 -8.91 -16.55
CA SER A 329 34.98 -7.97 -17.68
C SER A 329 35.60 -6.63 -17.26
N PRO A 330 36.32 -5.94 -18.15
CA PRO A 330 36.90 -4.63 -17.85
C PRO A 330 35.79 -3.60 -17.71
N ASN A 331 35.55 -3.11 -16.49
CA ASN A 331 34.53 -2.11 -16.21
C ASN A 331 35.17 -0.72 -16.05
N PHE A 332 34.39 0.33 -16.34
CA PHE A 332 34.79 1.71 -16.07
C PHE A 332 34.19 2.20 -14.75
N LEU A 333 34.69 3.32 -14.22
CA LEU A 333 34.32 3.82 -12.89
C LEU A 333 32.82 4.14 -12.77
N GLU A 334 32.21 4.63 -13.85
CA GLU A 334 30.79 4.96 -13.92
C GLU A 334 29.88 3.74 -13.68
N VAL A 335 30.34 2.51 -13.96
CA VAL A 335 29.59 1.28 -13.67
C VAL A 335 29.45 1.11 -12.16
N GLY A 336 30.54 1.28 -11.42
CA GLY A 336 30.53 1.22 -9.96
C GLY A 336 29.73 2.37 -9.33
N PHE A 337 29.78 3.56 -9.94
CA PHE A 337 29.01 4.72 -9.50
C PHE A 337 27.50 4.59 -9.76
N LYS A 338 27.08 4.19 -10.98
CA LYS A 338 25.66 3.93 -11.33
C LYS A 338 25.07 2.91 -10.39
N ASN A 339 25.71 1.74 -10.27
CA ASN A 339 25.20 0.64 -9.49
C ASN A 339 25.05 0.96 -7.99
N LEU A 340 25.97 1.75 -7.40
CA LEU A 340 25.81 2.17 -6.01
C LEU A 340 24.64 3.16 -5.82
N ASN A 341 24.59 4.23 -6.61
CA ASN A 341 23.62 5.30 -6.39
C ASN A 341 22.20 4.88 -6.78
N LEU A 342 22.03 4.07 -7.85
CA LEU A 342 20.75 3.48 -8.22
C LEU A 342 20.23 2.53 -7.13
N ALA A 343 21.10 1.66 -6.59
CA ALA A 343 20.73 0.78 -5.48
C ALA A 343 20.28 1.55 -4.23
N LEU A 344 20.94 2.67 -3.92
CA LEU A 344 20.53 3.55 -2.83
C LEU A 344 19.16 4.18 -3.13
N LEU A 345 18.93 4.71 -4.32
CA LEU A 345 17.64 5.31 -4.72
C LEU A 345 16.48 4.31 -4.60
N ASP A 346 16.64 3.09 -5.12
CA ASP A 346 15.62 2.03 -5.05
C ASP A 346 15.29 1.67 -3.60
N ASN A 347 16.30 1.50 -2.74
CA ASN A 347 16.08 1.16 -1.34
C ASN A 347 15.50 2.33 -0.53
N CYS A 348 15.90 3.57 -0.82
CA CYS A 348 15.28 4.77 -0.23
C CYS A 348 13.81 4.91 -0.65
N SER A 349 13.49 4.61 -1.91
CA SER A 349 12.11 4.66 -2.43
C SER A 349 11.20 3.67 -1.69
N VAL A 350 11.65 2.41 -1.55
CA VAL A 350 10.88 1.36 -0.86
C VAL A 350 10.74 1.66 0.64
N GLU A 351 11.80 2.12 1.29
CA GLU A 351 11.74 2.46 2.72
C GLU A 351 10.86 3.69 2.97
N PHE A 352 10.90 4.71 2.11
CA PHE A 352 10.03 5.87 2.22
C PHE A 352 8.54 5.51 2.02
N ALA A 353 8.23 4.63 1.06
CA ALA A 353 6.88 4.09 0.89
C ALA A 353 6.41 3.33 2.14
N PHE A 354 7.25 2.47 2.71
CA PHE A 354 6.93 1.77 3.96
C PHE A 354 6.72 2.72 5.15
N ILE A 355 7.63 3.68 5.36
CA ILE A 355 7.54 4.66 6.45
C ILE A 355 6.26 5.49 6.32
N THR A 356 5.91 5.88 5.10
CA THR A 356 4.68 6.63 4.81
C THR A 356 3.44 5.78 5.05
N GLU A 357 3.39 4.52 4.61
CA GLU A 357 2.19 3.70 4.79
C GLU A 357 1.98 3.21 6.24
N PHE A 358 3.05 2.89 6.96
CA PHE A 358 2.96 2.27 8.29
C PHE A 358 3.04 3.26 9.46
N PHE A 359 3.85 4.33 9.36
CA PHE A 359 4.07 5.29 10.47
C PHE A 359 3.30 6.62 10.32
N GLN A 360 2.47 6.79 9.29
CA GLN A 360 1.64 7.99 9.14
C GLN A 360 0.50 8.02 10.18
N VAL A 361 0.68 8.82 11.23
CA VAL A 361 -0.36 9.12 12.23
C VAL A 361 -0.96 10.50 12.02
N ASN A 362 -0.14 11.52 11.71
CA ASN A 362 -0.55 12.93 11.68
C ASN A 362 -0.38 13.61 10.30
N GLY A 363 0.04 12.88 9.27
CA GLY A 363 0.28 13.45 7.93
C GLY A 363 1.48 14.41 7.81
N ASN A 364 2.29 14.60 8.86
CA ASN A 364 3.46 15.47 8.81
C ASN A 364 4.60 14.82 7.99
N ILE A 365 4.82 15.31 6.77
CA ILE A 365 5.83 14.78 5.83
C ILE A 365 7.26 15.05 6.36
N GLU A 366 7.51 16.17 7.04
CA GLU A 366 8.83 16.49 7.60
C GLU A 366 9.26 15.52 8.72
N ASP A 367 8.31 15.01 9.51
CA ASP A 367 8.56 13.94 10.49
C ASP A 367 9.06 12.66 9.80
N LEU A 368 8.42 12.29 8.68
CA LEU A 368 8.78 11.10 7.89
C LEU A 368 10.13 11.29 7.18
N ARG A 369 10.40 12.49 6.66
CA ARG A 369 11.71 12.89 6.13
C ARG A 369 12.81 12.73 7.18
N GLY A 370 12.61 13.23 8.40
CA GLY A 370 13.59 13.13 9.48
C GLY A 370 13.91 11.69 9.89
N ILE A 371 12.92 10.78 9.85
CA ILE A 371 13.16 9.34 10.07
C ILE A 371 14.01 8.75 8.94
N LEU A 372 13.65 9.03 7.67
CA LEU A 372 14.38 8.54 6.51
C LEU A 372 15.83 9.04 6.51
N GLU A 373 16.04 10.31 6.86
CA GLU A 373 17.37 10.89 7.05
C GLU A 373 18.14 10.18 8.16
N GLN A 374 17.55 9.97 9.34
CA GLN A 374 18.19 9.26 10.46
C GLN A 374 18.60 7.82 10.07
N VAL A 375 17.84 7.17 9.19
CA VAL A 375 18.10 5.84 8.65
C VAL A 375 19.26 5.86 7.66
N PHE A 376 19.21 6.72 6.64
CA PHE A 376 20.13 6.65 5.50
C PHE A 376 21.40 7.49 5.63
N GLN A 377 21.46 8.56 6.44
CA GLN A 377 22.65 9.41 6.56
C GLN A 377 23.97 8.64 6.76
N PRO A 378 24.09 7.65 7.66
CA PRO A 378 25.35 6.90 7.84
C PRO A 378 25.74 6.06 6.63
N THR A 379 24.77 5.72 5.77
CA THR A 379 24.97 5.00 4.52
C THR A 379 25.35 5.97 3.41
N PHE A 380 24.76 7.16 3.39
CA PHE A 380 25.14 8.28 2.51
C PHE A 380 26.58 8.75 2.80
N ASP A 381 26.98 8.88 4.06
CA ASP A 381 28.37 9.18 4.47
C ASP A 381 29.37 8.15 3.89
N GLU A 382 29.05 6.85 4.01
CA GLU A 382 29.90 5.78 3.46
C GLU A 382 29.90 5.76 1.93
N ALA A 383 28.78 6.10 1.29
CA ALA A 383 28.68 6.24 -0.17
C ALA A 383 29.47 7.45 -0.69
N MET A 384 29.43 8.58 0.00
CA MET A 384 30.26 9.77 -0.27
C MET A 384 31.75 9.44 -0.13
N ALA A 385 32.13 8.71 0.91
CA ALA A 385 33.51 8.23 1.10
C ALA A 385 33.93 7.23 0.01
N TYR A 386 33.01 6.36 -0.45
CA TYR A 386 33.24 5.47 -1.59
C TYR A 386 33.49 6.27 -2.88
N THR A 387 32.62 7.21 -3.25
CA THR A 387 32.82 8.04 -4.46
C THR A 387 34.14 8.80 -4.38
N LYS A 388 34.44 9.44 -3.24
CA LYS A 388 35.71 10.16 -3.05
C LYS A 388 36.92 9.26 -3.30
N ARG A 389 36.89 8.01 -2.81
CA ARG A 389 37.94 7.01 -3.05
C ARG A 389 38.01 6.55 -4.51
N LEU A 390 36.87 6.41 -5.20
CA LEU A 390 36.78 6.02 -6.61
C LEU A 390 37.36 7.09 -7.55
N ILE A 391 37.10 8.38 -7.27
CA ILE A 391 37.52 9.48 -8.14
C ILE A 391 38.91 10.04 -7.83
N SER A 392 39.41 9.87 -6.59
CA SER A 392 40.71 10.43 -6.17
C SER A 392 41.89 10.03 -7.08
N PRO A 393 42.19 8.72 -7.29
CA PRO A 393 43.38 8.29 -8.04
C PRO A 393 43.25 8.42 -9.57
N THR A 394 42.05 8.72 -10.06
CA THR A 394 41.65 8.48 -11.45
C THR A 394 41.93 9.69 -12.35
N TYR A 395 42.40 9.44 -13.58
CA TYR A 395 42.60 10.45 -14.62
C TYR A 395 41.52 10.41 -15.74
N ASP A 396 40.51 9.55 -15.58
CA ASP A 396 39.36 9.38 -16.49
C ASP A 396 38.39 10.56 -16.41
N MET A 397 38.63 11.57 -17.25
CA MET A 397 37.76 12.74 -17.40
C MET A 397 36.35 12.34 -17.86
N PHE A 398 36.26 11.32 -18.72
CA PHE A 398 34.99 10.86 -19.29
C PHE A 398 34.14 10.10 -18.28
N GLY A 399 34.72 9.20 -17.49
CA GLY A 399 34.00 8.45 -16.45
C GLY A 399 33.50 9.36 -15.33
N VAL A 400 34.26 10.41 -14.97
CA VAL A 400 33.79 11.45 -14.03
C VAL A 400 32.61 12.23 -14.64
N LEU A 401 32.68 12.62 -15.92
CA LEU A 401 31.58 13.33 -16.59
C LEU A 401 30.32 12.46 -16.76
N ILE A 402 30.47 11.18 -17.13
CA ILE A 402 29.35 10.22 -17.15
C ILE A 402 28.75 10.06 -15.74
N SER A 403 29.58 10.05 -14.69
CA SER A 403 29.08 9.99 -13.30
C SER A 403 28.27 11.23 -12.90
N ILE A 404 28.66 12.42 -13.37
CA ILE A 404 27.87 13.66 -13.21
C ILE A 404 26.49 13.52 -13.88
N TRP A 405 26.45 13.03 -15.12
CA TRP A 405 25.18 12.80 -15.84
C TRP A 405 24.30 11.73 -15.19
N ILE A 406 24.90 10.65 -14.67
CA ILE A 406 24.19 9.66 -13.86
C ILE A 406 23.57 10.33 -12.61
N SER A 407 24.30 11.20 -11.92
CA SER A 407 23.74 11.95 -10.78
C SER A 407 22.55 12.82 -11.18
N HIS A 408 22.60 13.55 -12.30
CA HIS A 408 21.46 14.35 -12.77
C HIS A 408 20.27 13.49 -13.20
N HIS A 409 20.49 12.36 -13.87
CA HIS A 409 19.40 11.41 -14.20
C HIS A 409 18.75 10.84 -12.93
N LEU A 410 19.53 10.48 -11.92
CA LEU A 410 19.04 10.01 -10.63
C LEU A 410 18.35 11.11 -9.80
N GLN A 411 18.69 12.39 -9.98
CA GLN A 411 17.95 13.52 -9.39
C GLN A 411 16.54 13.61 -10.00
N PHE A 412 16.44 13.52 -11.33
CA PHE A 412 15.13 13.51 -12.00
C PHE A 412 14.29 12.29 -11.60
N GLU A 413 14.90 11.10 -11.49
CA GLU A 413 14.21 9.90 -11.03
C GLU A 413 13.78 9.99 -9.55
N SER A 414 14.63 10.55 -8.68
CA SER A 414 14.33 10.87 -7.27
C SER A 414 13.10 11.76 -7.13
N GLN A 415 13.04 12.85 -7.91
CA GLN A 415 11.92 13.77 -7.94
C GLN A 415 10.63 13.12 -8.45
N ARG A 416 10.72 12.30 -9.51
CA ARG A 416 9.55 11.53 -10.02
C ARG A 416 9.02 10.52 -8.99
N ARG A 417 9.90 9.93 -8.18
CA ARG A 417 9.55 8.99 -7.11
C ARG A 417 9.21 9.68 -5.77
N LEU A 418 9.34 11.01 -5.69
CA LEU A 418 9.10 11.86 -4.52
C LEU A 418 9.90 11.40 -3.27
N VAL A 419 11.15 10.95 -3.45
CA VAL A 419 12.00 10.47 -2.34
C VAL A 419 12.65 11.66 -1.64
N PRO A 420 12.30 11.99 -0.38
CA PRO A 420 12.94 13.09 0.32
C PRO A 420 14.38 12.73 0.70
N VAL A 421 15.22 13.74 0.99
CA VAL A 421 16.64 13.62 1.39
C VAL A 421 17.60 13.17 0.28
N PHE A 422 17.16 12.41 -0.72
CA PHE A 422 18.07 11.85 -1.74
C PHE A 422 18.69 12.93 -2.65
N ASP A 423 17.96 14.00 -2.95
CA ASP A 423 18.44 15.14 -3.72
C ASP A 423 19.62 15.86 -3.02
N ASP A 424 19.56 16.00 -1.69
CA ASP A 424 20.63 16.59 -0.86
C ASP A 424 21.91 15.74 -0.95
N PHE A 425 21.77 14.41 -0.93
CA PHE A 425 22.87 13.45 -1.13
C PHE A 425 23.48 13.53 -2.54
N LEU A 426 22.66 13.57 -3.60
CA LEU A 426 23.14 13.70 -4.98
C LEU A 426 23.83 15.05 -5.23
N ASN A 427 23.33 16.13 -4.63
CA ASN A 427 24.03 17.43 -4.63
C ASN A 427 25.41 17.33 -3.96
N GLY A 428 25.52 16.59 -2.86
CA GLY A 428 26.81 16.23 -2.26
C GLY A 428 27.76 15.50 -3.22
N GLN A 429 27.25 14.50 -3.96
CA GLN A 429 28.04 13.78 -4.97
C GLN A 429 28.55 14.73 -6.06
N LEU A 430 27.70 15.62 -6.57
CA LEU A 430 28.07 16.65 -7.56
C LEU A 430 29.16 17.61 -7.03
N MET A 431 29.11 17.99 -5.76
CA MET A 431 30.16 18.81 -5.10
C MET A 431 31.52 18.10 -5.00
N LEU A 432 31.57 16.76 -5.10
CA LEU A 432 32.84 16.02 -5.24
C LEU A 432 33.27 15.86 -6.70
N LEU A 433 32.32 15.63 -7.61
CA LEU A 433 32.59 15.32 -9.01
C LEU A 433 33.02 16.54 -9.83
N TRP A 434 32.33 17.67 -9.72
CA TRP A 434 32.65 18.88 -10.52
C TRP A 434 34.07 19.43 -10.27
N PRO A 435 34.56 19.58 -9.01
CA PRO A 435 35.94 20.01 -8.79
C PRO A 435 36.98 19.03 -9.33
N LYS A 436 36.70 17.72 -9.25
CA LYS A 436 37.59 16.70 -9.82
C LYS A 436 37.60 16.76 -11.35
N PHE A 437 36.43 16.96 -11.99
CA PHE A 437 36.34 17.17 -13.44
C PHE A 437 37.18 18.37 -13.87
N GLN A 438 37.10 19.50 -13.17
CA GLN A 438 37.90 20.69 -13.49
C GLN A 438 39.41 20.43 -13.37
N GLN A 439 39.86 19.70 -12.34
CA GLN A 439 41.28 19.31 -12.22
C GLN A 439 41.74 18.43 -13.39
N LEU A 440 40.87 17.58 -13.94
CA LEU A 440 41.17 16.78 -15.12
C LEU A 440 41.19 17.62 -16.41
N VAL A 441 40.30 18.61 -16.54
CA VAL A 441 40.34 19.61 -17.62
C VAL A 441 41.65 20.39 -17.60
N ASP A 442 42.08 20.88 -16.43
CA ASP A 442 43.33 21.61 -16.26
C ASP A 442 44.53 20.72 -16.62
N PHE A 443 44.55 19.46 -16.17
CA PHE A 443 45.56 18.48 -16.56
C PHE A 443 45.63 18.27 -18.09
N GLN A 444 44.50 18.18 -18.79
CA GLN A 444 44.51 18.05 -20.26
C GLN A 444 44.99 19.34 -20.95
N CYS A 445 44.59 20.52 -20.46
CA CYS A 445 45.10 21.82 -20.93
C CYS A 445 46.63 21.93 -20.76
N ASP A 446 47.18 21.52 -19.62
CA ASP A 446 48.62 21.60 -19.34
C ASP A 446 49.44 20.61 -20.21
N ASN A 447 48.92 19.40 -20.45
CA ASN A 447 49.54 18.44 -21.37
C ASN A 447 49.51 18.95 -22.83
N LEU A 448 48.41 19.58 -23.25
CA LEU A 448 48.35 20.27 -24.54
C LEU A 448 49.38 21.41 -24.60
N ARG A 449 49.42 22.32 -23.61
CA ARG A 449 50.34 23.47 -23.58
C ARG A 449 51.82 23.07 -23.60
N SER A 450 52.15 21.93 -23.02
CA SER A 450 53.51 21.35 -22.99
C SER A 450 53.81 20.42 -24.18
N PHE A 451 52.86 20.18 -25.09
CA PHE A 451 53.04 19.31 -26.25
C PHE A 451 54.21 19.81 -27.15
N PRO A 452 55.16 18.94 -27.51
CA PRO A 452 56.31 19.34 -28.33
C PRO A 452 55.86 19.72 -29.74
N ILE A 453 56.17 20.95 -30.15
CA ILE A 453 55.78 21.51 -31.46
C ILE A 453 56.47 20.72 -32.59
N SER A 454 55.79 19.70 -33.10
CA SER A 454 56.21 18.80 -34.17
C SER A 454 55.27 18.96 -35.38
N VAL A 455 55.79 18.67 -36.57
CA VAL A 455 54.99 18.56 -37.81
C VAL A 455 55.30 17.23 -38.51
N THR A 456 55.72 16.23 -37.74
CA THR A 456 56.24 14.97 -38.27
C THR A 456 55.12 13.98 -38.51
N SER A 457 54.64 13.92 -39.75
CA SER A 457 53.66 12.92 -40.19
C SER A 457 54.25 11.51 -40.14
N LYS A 458 53.37 10.51 -39.97
CA LYS A 458 53.68 9.09 -39.81
C LYS A 458 54.58 8.57 -40.95
N LYS A 459 55.87 8.39 -40.68
CA LYS A 459 56.84 7.91 -41.67
C LYS A 459 56.58 6.44 -41.99
N LEU A 460 55.97 6.17 -43.14
CA LEU A 460 56.01 4.83 -43.73
C LEU A 460 57.47 4.53 -44.09
N SER A 461 58.03 3.47 -43.49
CA SER A 461 59.46 3.15 -43.57
C SER A 461 59.93 3.01 -45.03
N GLY A 462 60.87 3.86 -45.48
CA GLY A 462 61.61 3.61 -46.72
C GLY A 462 62.09 4.83 -47.54
N ARG A 463 61.35 5.95 -47.58
CA ARG A 463 61.70 7.08 -48.49
C ARG A 463 62.23 8.31 -47.73
N ARG A 464 63.45 8.74 -48.10
CA ARG A 464 64.06 10.03 -47.73
C ARG A 464 63.71 11.09 -48.79
N GLU A 465 62.44 11.47 -48.86
CA GLU A 465 62.00 12.63 -49.64
C GLU A 465 61.36 13.64 -48.67
N GLU A 466 61.61 14.93 -48.87
CA GLU A 466 61.01 16.01 -48.09
C GLU A 466 59.53 16.21 -48.48
N SER A 467 58.67 15.31 -48.06
CA SER A 467 57.22 15.43 -48.27
C SER A 467 56.68 16.67 -47.54
N ASP A 468 56.01 17.56 -48.27
CA ASP A 468 55.36 18.74 -47.70
C ASP A 468 54.25 18.35 -46.72
N SER A 469 54.56 18.39 -45.42
CA SER A 469 53.64 18.04 -44.32
C SER A 469 52.42 18.96 -44.22
N SER A 470 52.40 20.08 -44.96
CA SER A 470 51.27 20.99 -45.08
C SER A 470 49.98 20.33 -45.59
N GLY A 471 50.07 19.23 -46.35
CA GLY A 471 48.91 18.52 -46.91
C GLY A 471 48.42 17.33 -46.10
N THR A 472 49.03 17.03 -44.95
CA THR A 472 48.71 15.85 -44.12
C THR A 472 48.15 16.25 -42.78
N THR A 473 47.02 15.66 -42.37
CA THR A 473 46.44 15.84 -41.03
C THR A 473 47.45 15.43 -39.95
N HIS A 474 47.62 16.28 -38.95
CA HIS A 474 48.51 16.05 -37.82
C HIS A 474 47.93 15.01 -36.85
N GLU A 475 48.76 14.15 -36.25
CA GLU A 475 48.27 13.05 -35.42
C GLU A 475 47.50 13.54 -34.17
N LEU A 476 47.91 14.68 -33.59
CA LEU A 476 47.18 15.33 -32.48
C LEU A 476 45.78 15.77 -32.92
N THR A 477 45.59 16.20 -34.17
CA THR A 477 44.28 16.60 -34.70
C THR A 477 43.36 15.39 -34.82
N ILE A 478 43.89 14.22 -35.18
CA ILE A 478 43.13 12.97 -35.24
C ILE A 478 42.68 12.53 -33.85
N GLN A 479 43.56 12.63 -32.84
CA GLN A 479 43.20 12.32 -31.45
C GLN A 479 42.25 13.34 -30.86
N PHE A 480 42.49 14.63 -31.10
CA PHE A 480 41.63 15.73 -30.63
C PHE A 480 40.24 15.66 -31.26
N ALA A 481 40.11 15.25 -32.52
CA ALA A 481 38.81 14.98 -33.13
C ALA A 481 38.02 13.93 -32.36
N LYS A 482 38.64 12.79 -32.00
CA LYS A 482 37.97 11.75 -31.19
C LYS A 482 37.57 12.27 -29.81
N PHE A 483 38.47 12.99 -29.13
CA PHE A 483 38.18 13.62 -27.83
C PHE A 483 37.02 14.62 -27.91
N LEU A 484 37.06 15.55 -28.87
CA LEU A 484 36.08 16.61 -29.05
C LEU A 484 34.71 16.05 -29.43
N THR A 485 34.66 15.06 -30.33
CA THR A 485 33.43 14.32 -30.61
C THR A 485 32.87 13.67 -29.34
N SER A 486 33.69 12.93 -28.59
CA SER A 486 33.22 12.17 -27.41
C SER A 486 32.71 13.08 -26.29
N ILE A 487 33.35 14.24 -26.04
CA ILE A 487 32.87 15.19 -25.02
C ILE A 487 31.61 15.93 -25.45
N LEU A 488 31.47 16.26 -26.75
CA LEU A 488 30.25 16.88 -27.28
C LEU A 488 29.07 15.89 -27.33
N MET A 489 29.30 14.63 -27.68
CA MET A 489 28.28 13.56 -27.63
C MET A 489 27.71 13.40 -26.22
N LEU A 490 28.55 13.49 -25.18
CA LEU A 490 28.10 13.53 -23.79
C LEU A 490 27.23 14.77 -23.49
N SER A 491 27.61 15.97 -23.97
CA SER A 491 26.79 17.18 -23.76
C SER A 491 25.40 17.10 -24.43
N MET A 492 25.29 16.44 -25.59
CA MET A 492 24.03 16.26 -26.31
C MET A 492 23.07 15.29 -25.61
N THR A 493 23.58 14.43 -24.73
CA THR A 493 22.77 13.45 -23.96
C THR A 493 22.01 14.12 -22.80
N HIS A 494 22.37 15.35 -22.42
CA HIS A 494 21.83 16.07 -21.27
C HIS A 494 20.97 17.27 -21.71
N ASN A 495 19.91 17.00 -22.47
CA ASN A 495 19.11 18.02 -23.15
C ASN A 495 17.85 18.47 -22.38
N GLU A 496 17.74 18.10 -21.10
CA GLU A 496 16.55 18.37 -20.28
C GLU A 496 16.84 19.36 -19.13
N ASN A 497 16.42 20.61 -19.33
CA ASN A 497 16.18 21.64 -18.31
C ASN A 497 17.37 22.34 -17.61
N ILE A 498 18.61 22.26 -18.11
CA ILE A 498 19.74 23.06 -17.59
C ILE A 498 20.26 24.05 -18.65
N ASP A 499 20.60 25.28 -18.24
CA ASP A 499 21.29 26.26 -19.10
C ASP A 499 22.72 25.78 -19.37
N GLU A 500 22.96 25.25 -20.58
CA GLU A 500 24.26 24.74 -21.04
C GLU A 500 25.43 25.71 -20.74
N ARG A 501 25.20 27.03 -20.79
CA ARG A 501 26.24 28.05 -20.57
C ARG A 501 26.61 28.23 -19.10
N SER A 502 25.74 27.82 -18.18
CA SER A 502 25.97 27.88 -16.75
C SER A 502 26.88 26.76 -16.24
N GLU A 503 27.03 25.68 -17.01
CA GLU A 503 27.80 24.51 -16.60
C GLU A 503 29.33 24.70 -16.72
N PRO A 504 30.13 24.12 -15.81
CA PRO A 504 31.59 24.08 -15.93
C PRO A 504 32.07 23.40 -17.22
N LEU A 505 31.26 22.51 -17.80
CA LEU A 505 31.55 21.80 -19.04
C LEU A 505 31.73 22.74 -20.24
N TYR A 506 30.86 23.74 -20.39
CA TYR A 506 30.90 24.69 -21.51
C TYR A 506 32.21 25.47 -21.54
N ASN A 507 32.59 26.04 -20.40
CA ASN A 507 33.85 26.75 -20.24
C ASN A 507 35.07 25.83 -20.42
N SER A 508 34.96 24.57 -20.01
CA SER A 508 36.02 23.57 -20.16
C SER A 508 36.30 23.22 -21.62
N ILE A 509 35.27 22.99 -22.42
CA ILE A 509 35.39 22.70 -23.86
C ILE A 509 36.02 23.89 -24.59
N LEU A 510 35.59 25.12 -24.31
CA LEU A 510 36.19 26.33 -24.88
C LEU A 510 37.68 26.47 -24.52
N ARG A 511 38.08 26.21 -23.27
CA ARG A 511 39.48 26.29 -22.83
C ARG A 511 40.36 25.28 -23.57
N ILE A 512 39.96 24.00 -23.61
CA ILE A 512 40.74 22.94 -24.29
C ILE A 512 40.83 23.24 -25.80
N ARG A 513 39.75 23.72 -26.42
CA ARG A 513 39.72 24.10 -27.85
C ARG A 513 40.70 25.23 -28.16
N ASN A 514 40.69 26.30 -27.37
CA ASN A 514 41.59 27.46 -27.56
C ASN A 514 43.07 27.07 -27.37
N ASP A 515 43.37 26.17 -26.44
CA ASP A 515 44.73 25.65 -26.24
C ASP A 515 45.18 24.78 -27.43
N PHE A 516 44.30 23.92 -27.95
CA PHE A 516 44.55 23.15 -29.17
C PHE A 516 44.80 24.06 -30.39
N GLU A 517 43.95 25.05 -30.64
CA GLU A 517 44.10 26.02 -31.73
C GLU A 517 45.44 26.79 -31.62
N THR A 518 45.84 27.14 -30.39
CA THR A 518 47.14 27.79 -30.10
C THR A 518 48.32 26.89 -30.48
N ILE A 519 48.25 25.59 -30.22
CA ILE A 519 49.30 24.62 -30.57
C ILE A 519 49.35 24.40 -32.08
N MET A 520 48.20 24.23 -32.73
CA MET A 520 48.13 24.07 -34.19
C MET A 520 48.67 25.30 -34.92
N THR A 521 48.42 26.50 -34.38
CA THR A 521 49.00 27.77 -34.88
C THR A 521 50.51 27.88 -34.63
N LYS A 522 51.06 27.23 -33.61
CA LYS A 522 52.52 27.11 -33.40
C LYS A 522 53.14 26.07 -34.34
N CYS A 523 52.45 24.98 -34.63
CA CYS A 523 52.89 23.96 -35.60
C CYS A 523 52.85 24.49 -37.04
N SER A 524 51.82 25.25 -37.42
CA SER A 524 51.68 25.81 -38.78
C SER A 524 52.87 26.70 -39.18
N LYS A 525 53.40 27.50 -38.24
CA LYS A 525 54.59 28.34 -38.42
C LYS A 525 55.89 27.57 -38.71
N LYS A 526 55.89 26.24 -38.58
CA LYS A 526 57.02 25.37 -38.96
C LYS A 526 56.82 24.67 -40.31
N THR A 527 55.71 24.90 -41.01
CA THR A 527 55.45 24.31 -42.35
C THR A 527 55.77 25.31 -43.46
N LYS A 528 55.93 24.83 -44.70
CA LYS A 528 56.16 25.69 -45.86
C LYS A 528 54.93 26.51 -46.26
N SER A 529 53.73 26.12 -45.81
CA SER A 529 52.47 26.79 -46.09
C SER A 529 51.54 26.69 -44.86
N PRO A 530 51.57 27.69 -43.96
CA PRO A 530 50.89 27.62 -42.66
C PRO A 530 49.37 27.57 -42.80
N GLU A 531 48.78 28.34 -43.72
CA GLU A 531 47.32 28.38 -43.94
C GLU A 531 46.81 27.03 -44.45
N ARG A 532 47.49 26.42 -45.44
CA ARG A 532 47.13 25.10 -45.97
C ARG A 532 47.18 24.00 -44.91
N PHE A 533 48.16 24.08 -44.00
CA PHE A 533 48.23 23.17 -42.85
C PHE A 533 47.04 23.38 -41.90
N LEU A 534 46.69 24.63 -41.56
CA LEU A 534 45.54 24.92 -40.69
C LEU A 534 44.22 24.52 -41.34
N ALA A 535 43.98 24.90 -42.60
CA ALA A 535 42.80 24.52 -43.37
C ALA A 535 42.62 22.98 -43.41
N THR A 536 43.68 22.22 -43.71
CA THR A 536 43.63 20.75 -43.74
C THR A 536 43.22 20.16 -42.38
N ASN A 537 43.76 20.69 -41.28
CA ASN A 537 43.50 20.18 -39.94
C ASN A 537 42.12 20.57 -39.40
N TYR A 538 41.67 21.81 -39.61
CA TYR A 538 40.33 22.24 -39.21
C TYR A 538 39.24 21.60 -40.08
N THR A 539 39.49 21.37 -41.37
CA THR A 539 38.60 20.61 -42.26
C THR A 539 38.44 19.17 -41.76
N TYR A 540 39.51 18.54 -41.28
CA TYR A 540 39.42 17.20 -40.67
C TYR A 540 38.54 17.19 -39.42
N LEU A 541 38.69 18.18 -38.53
CA LEU A 541 37.86 18.32 -37.33
C LEU A 541 36.38 18.54 -37.67
N LEU A 542 36.09 19.44 -38.60
CA LEU A 542 34.73 19.71 -39.06
C LEU A 542 34.09 18.46 -39.69
N ASN A 543 34.81 17.75 -40.56
CA ASN A 543 34.34 16.50 -41.16
C ASN A 543 34.10 15.41 -40.11
N ALA A 544 34.97 15.28 -39.11
CA ALA A 544 34.78 14.32 -38.02
C ALA A 544 33.51 14.63 -37.20
N LEU A 545 33.25 15.89 -36.88
CA LEU A 545 32.01 16.29 -36.18
C LEU A 545 30.76 16.04 -37.03
N GLN A 546 30.80 16.37 -38.33
CA GLN A 546 29.69 16.12 -39.25
C GLN A 546 29.38 14.62 -39.42
N GLN A 547 30.39 13.76 -39.51
CA GLN A 547 30.20 12.30 -39.59
C GLN A 547 29.56 11.71 -38.34
N ASN A 548 29.85 12.27 -37.16
CA ASN A 548 29.23 11.85 -35.90
C ASN A 548 27.80 12.36 -35.76
N LEU A 549 27.52 13.60 -36.20
CA LEU A 549 26.14 14.12 -36.29
C LEU A 549 25.26 13.19 -37.15
N ILE A 550 25.71 12.83 -38.35
CA ILE A 550 24.97 11.92 -39.26
C ILE A 550 24.79 10.52 -38.63
N SER A 551 25.72 10.08 -37.79
CA SER A 551 25.62 8.81 -37.06
C SER A 551 24.61 8.88 -35.90
N GLN A 552 24.49 10.03 -35.22
CA GLN A 552 23.46 10.28 -34.20
C GLN A 552 22.07 10.51 -34.79
N GLU A 553 21.93 11.33 -35.83
CA GLU A 553 20.67 11.55 -36.58
C GLU A 553 20.09 10.25 -37.16
N ARG A 554 20.91 9.20 -37.31
CA ARG A 554 20.45 7.84 -37.70
C ARG A 554 19.99 6.99 -36.52
N ARG A 555 20.48 7.24 -35.31
CA ARG A 555 20.04 6.59 -34.05
C ARG A 555 18.80 7.28 -33.47
N GLU A 556 18.72 8.61 -33.60
CA GLU A 556 17.71 9.46 -32.97
C GLU A 556 16.43 9.64 -33.81
N ARG A 557 16.20 8.81 -34.86
CA ARG A 557 14.96 8.85 -35.67
C ARG A 557 13.67 8.51 -34.93
N GLU A 558 13.77 8.16 -33.65
CA GLU A 558 12.64 7.87 -32.75
C GLU A 558 12.39 8.97 -31.70
N GLY A 559 13.20 10.05 -31.67
CA GLY A 559 13.02 11.17 -30.73
C GLY A 559 13.58 12.51 -31.22
N ASN A 560 12.81 13.59 -31.07
CA ASN A 560 13.20 14.96 -31.50
C ASN A 560 14.24 15.61 -30.56
N ALA A 561 15.47 15.08 -30.52
CA ALA A 561 16.59 15.76 -29.88
C ALA A 561 17.17 16.84 -30.80
N LEU A 562 17.12 18.11 -30.38
CA LEU A 562 17.85 19.20 -31.05
C LEU A 562 19.33 19.14 -30.64
N PRO A 563 20.29 19.34 -31.57
CA PRO A 563 21.71 19.37 -31.21
C PRO A 563 21.99 20.52 -30.23
N SER A 564 22.72 20.21 -29.15
CA SER A 564 23.04 21.15 -28.06
C SER A 564 23.66 22.45 -28.57
N LEU A 565 23.40 23.55 -27.85
CA LEU A 565 23.90 24.89 -28.18
C LEU A 565 25.43 24.88 -28.33
N ILE A 566 26.13 24.22 -27.42
CA ILE A 566 27.59 24.10 -27.46
C ILE A 566 28.12 23.34 -28.68
N PHE A 567 27.40 22.32 -29.16
CA PHE A 567 27.74 21.61 -30.39
C PHE A 567 27.60 22.54 -31.59
N LYS A 568 26.52 23.31 -31.63
CA LYS A 568 26.21 24.26 -32.71
C LYS A 568 27.26 25.37 -32.79
N GLU A 569 27.55 26.02 -31.67
CA GLU A 569 28.59 27.06 -31.59
C GLU A 569 29.99 26.53 -31.94
N THR A 570 30.32 25.29 -31.55
CA THR A 570 31.61 24.67 -31.89
C THR A 570 31.71 24.33 -33.37
N LYS A 571 30.61 23.87 -34.00
CA LYS A 571 30.53 23.64 -35.44
C LYS A 571 30.69 24.94 -36.22
N ASP A 572 29.95 25.98 -35.86
CA ASP A 572 29.94 27.27 -36.55
C ASP A 572 31.32 27.96 -36.44
N HIS A 573 31.97 27.88 -35.28
CA HIS A 573 33.35 28.34 -35.07
C HIS A 573 34.36 27.60 -35.97
N LEU A 574 34.29 26.27 -36.03
CA LEU A 574 35.18 25.47 -36.90
C LEU A 574 34.91 25.72 -38.39
N GLN A 575 33.67 25.95 -38.79
CA GLN A 575 33.34 26.34 -40.16
C GLN A 575 33.95 27.70 -40.51
N GLY A 576 33.81 28.70 -39.64
CA GLY A 576 34.44 30.02 -39.83
C GLY A 576 35.96 29.94 -39.95
N LEU A 577 36.63 29.08 -39.16
CA LEU A 577 38.07 28.84 -39.30
C LEU A 577 38.43 28.17 -40.64
N VAL A 578 37.64 27.19 -41.11
CA VAL A 578 37.87 26.54 -42.41
C VAL A 578 37.70 27.53 -43.56
N GLU A 579 36.65 28.36 -43.55
CA GLU A 579 36.43 29.39 -44.56
C GLU A 579 37.55 30.44 -44.56
N ALA A 580 37.99 30.89 -43.38
CA ALA A 580 39.07 31.87 -43.23
C ALA A 580 40.43 31.36 -43.74
N PHE A 581 40.79 30.09 -43.53
CA PHE A 581 42.08 29.56 -44.00
C PHE A 581 42.04 28.99 -45.42
N SER A 582 40.88 28.56 -45.92
CA SER A 582 40.75 28.03 -47.29
C SER A 582 40.62 29.10 -48.38
N THR A 583 40.39 30.36 -47.99
CA THR A 583 40.32 31.51 -48.91
C THR A 583 41.67 32.18 -49.16
N ILE A 584 42.70 31.83 -48.39
CA ILE A 584 44.07 32.41 -48.50
C ILE A 584 45.01 31.47 -49.28
N THR A 585 44.67 30.17 -49.37
CA THR A 585 45.40 29.13 -50.10
C THR A 585 44.95 28.94 -51.55
#